data_AF-A0A0C1IH47-F1
#
_entry.id   AF-A0A0C1IH47-F1
#
_cell.length_a   1.000
_cell.length_b   1.000
_cell.length_c   1.000
_cell.angle_alpha   90.00
_cell.angle_beta   90.00
_cell.angle_gamma   90.00
#
_symmetry.space_group_name_H-M   'P 1'
#
loop_
_entity.id
_entity.type
_entity.pdbx_description
1 polymer ?
#
loop_
_entity_poly.entity_id
_entity_poly.type
_entity_poly.pdbx_seq_one_letter_code
_entity_poly.pdbx_strand_id
1 'polypeptide(L)'
;MWLYKGKQKEKETVDKVTVSDKVAEKIAGLGIKLQQLFAEKMNRFFMKTDFKRLKIILIIFCIGAGGYSIYLIANSVISPDKKQNSFEIQQMDVPKHFDKTGDENLIPEAYVDEETWQEVKQFRNYMDSLKQKRRNEYDSILQSRPGLMDSVQMLEQIYLSQKQK
;
A
#
# COMPACT_ATOMS: atom_id res chain seq x y z
N MET A 1 25.70 23.09 20.57
CA MET A 1 25.02 23.97 19.60
C MET A 1 25.63 23.70 18.22
N TRP A 2 24.79 23.32 17.25
CA TRP A 2 25.05 23.15 15.80
C TRP A 2 25.75 21.89 15.24
N LEU A 3 24.93 20.82 15.17
CA LEU A 3 24.64 19.89 14.06
C LEU A 3 25.63 19.73 12.87
N TYR A 4 26.33 18.59 12.87
CA TYR A 4 27.00 17.99 11.71
C TYR A 4 26.05 16.98 11.04
N LYS A 5 25.61 17.24 9.80
CA LYS A 5 24.76 16.32 9.01
C LYS A 5 25.46 15.97 7.69
N GLY A 6 26.37 15.00 7.75
CA GLY A 6 27.00 14.40 6.58
C GLY A 6 26.02 13.47 5.84
N LYS A 7 25.64 13.85 4.62
CA LYS A 7 24.84 13.03 3.70
C LYS A 7 25.67 11.86 3.17
N GLN A 8 25.30 10.63 3.49
CA GLN A 8 25.78 9.44 2.78
C GLN A 8 25.09 9.36 1.41
N LYS A 9 25.90 9.15 0.37
CA LYS A 9 25.48 9.00 -1.02
C LYS A 9 25.17 7.53 -1.28
N GLU A 10 23.93 7.23 -1.66
CA GLU A 10 23.52 5.94 -2.23
C GLU A 10 23.83 5.97 -3.73
N LYS A 11 24.64 5.02 -4.19
CA LYS A 11 24.95 4.74 -5.60
C LYS A 11 24.25 3.43 -5.93
N GLU A 12 23.24 3.46 -6.80
CA GLU A 12 22.89 2.42 -7.79
C GLU A 12 21.58 2.81 -8.49
N THR A 13 21.43 2.48 -9.78
CA THR A 13 20.31 2.77 -10.73
C THR A 13 20.54 3.88 -11.80
N VAL A 14 21.69 3.89 -12.47
CA VAL A 14 21.98 4.91 -13.52
C VAL A 14 21.24 4.65 -14.87
N ASP A 15 20.86 3.42 -15.22
CA ASP A 15 20.32 3.15 -16.58
C ASP A 15 18.80 3.12 -16.72
N LYS A 16 18.03 2.86 -15.65
CA LYS A 16 16.55 2.86 -15.72
C LYS A 16 15.92 4.24 -15.50
N VAL A 17 16.64 5.15 -14.84
CA VAL A 17 16.14 6.47 -14.46
C VAL A 17 16.18 7.45 -15.63
N THR A 18 17.13 7.33 -16.56
CA THR A 18 17.34 8.30 -17.64
C THR A 18 16.21 8.38 -18.68
N VAL A 19 15.56 7.27 -19.02
CA VAL A 19 14.43 7.25 -19.97
C VAL A 19 13.14 7.73 -19.30
N SER A 20 12.92 7.33 -18.03
CA SER A 20 11.75 7.74 -17.26
C SER A 20 11.81 9.22 -16.87
N ASP A 21 12.98 9.74 -16.48
CA ASP A 21 13.16 11.17 -16.17
C ASP A 21 12.89 12.05 -17.38
N LYS A 22 13.34 11.66 -18.58
CA LYS A 22 13.15 12.46 -19.79
C LYS A 22 11.70 12.54 -20.24
N VAL A 23 10.91 11.50 -19.96
CA VAL A 23 9.47 11.46 -20.24
C VAL A 23 8.69 12.15 -19.12
N ALA A 24 9.06 11.94 -17.85
CA ALA A 24 8.47 12.62 -16.71
C ALA A 24 8.69 14.13 -16.76
N GLU A 25 9.88 14.60 -17.15
CA GLU A 25 10.19 16.02 -17.31
C GLU A 25 9.38 16.66 -18.45
N LYS A 26 9.16 15.93 -19.56
CA LYS A 26 8.27 16.38 -20.65
C LYS A 26 6.80 16.41 -20.25
N ILE A 27 6.32 15.41 -19.50
CA ILE A 27 4.93 15.34 -19.03
C ILE A 27 4.67 16.39 -17.94
N ALA A 28 5.61 16.58 -17.01
CA ALA A 28 5.57 17.64 -16.01
C ALA A 28 5.59 19.01 -16.69
N GLY A 29 6.46 19.23 -17.67
CA GLY A 29 6.51 20.48 -18.43
C GLY A 29 5.23 20.78 -19.22
N LEU A 30 4.60 19.76 -19.81
CA LEU A 30 3.31 19.90 -20.50
C LEU A 30 2.15 20.11 -19.51
N GLY A 31 2.14 19.38 -18.39
CA GLY A 31 1.15 19.53 -17.33
C GLY A 31 1.19 20.91 -16.68
N ILE A 32 2.39 21.43 -16.39
CA ILE A 32 2.59 22.78 -15.85
C ILE A 32 2.12 23.83 -16.85
N LYS A 33 2.41 23.69 -18.16
CA LYS A 33 1.90 24.60 -19.19
C LYS A 33 0.39 24.56 -19.31
N LEU A 34 -0.21 23.37 -19.21
CA LEU A 34 -1.67 23.21 -19.24
C LEU A 34 -2.30 23.86 -18.01
N GLN A 35 -1.69 23.70 -16.84
CA GLN A 35 -2.12 24.31 -15.60
C GLN A 35 -1.99 25.85 -15.64
N GLN A 36 -0.90 26.37 -16.22
CA GLN A 36 -0.71 27.81 -16.43
C GLN A 36 -1.74 28.37 -17.41
N LEU A 37 -1.98 27.71 -18.54
CA LEU A 37 -3.03 28.08 -19.50
C LEU A 37 -4.42 28.04 -18.87
N PHE A 38 -4.68 27.03 -18.04
CA PHE A 38 -5.95 26.89 -17.34
C PHE A 38 -6.12 28.00 -16.29
N ALA A 39 -5.08 28.31 -15.53
CA ALA A 39 -5.06 29.39 -14.56
C ALA A 39 -5.25 30.75 -15.24
N GLU A 40 -4.58 31.02 -16.36
CA GLU A 40 -4.77 32.24 -17.14
C GLU A 40 -6.17 32.34 -17.74
N LYS A 41 -6.70 31.22 -18.27
CA LYS A 41 -8.05 31.15 -18.82
C LYS A 41 -9.10 31.38 -17.74
N MET A 42 -8.95 30.76 -16.57
CA MET A 42 -9.81 31.00 -15.42
C MET A 42 -9.71 32.46 -14.97
N ASN A 43 -8.51 32.98 -14.76
CA ASN A 43 -8.30 34.36 -14.32
C ASN A 43 -8.96 35.35 -15.29
N ARG A 44 -8.80 35.16 -16.61
CA ARG A 44 -9.45 36.00 -17.63
C ARG A 44 -10.97 35.86 -17.62
N PHE A 45 -11.49 34.68 -17.31
CA PHE A 45 -12.93 34.43 -17.20
C PHE A 45 -13.52 35.07 -15.94
N PHE A 46 -12.83 35.01 -14.80
CA PHE A 46 -13.23 35.65 -13.55
C PHE A 46 -13.14 37.18 -13.64
N MET A 47 -12.09 37.73 -14.25
CA MET A 47 -11.89 39.18 -14.32
C MET A 47 -12.84 39.90 -15.29
N LYS A 48 -13.33 39.23 -16.35
CA LYS A 48 -14.27 39.83 -17.33
C LYS A 48 -15.74 39.63 -16.99
N THR A 49 -16.06 38.91 -15.92
CA THR A 49 -17.44 38.47 -15.66
C THR A 49 -18.09 39.29 -14.55
N ASP A 50 -19.25 39.86 -14.86
CA ASP A 50 -20.13 40.56 -13.91
C ASP A 50 -20.55 39.64 -12.74
N PHE A 51 -20.62 40.17 -11.51
CA PHE A 51 -20.96 39.42 -10.30
C PHE A 51 -22.25 38.59 -10.43
N LYS A 52 -23.23 39.08 -11.21
CA LYS A 52 -24.48 38.35 -11.47
C LYS A 52 -24.24 37.05 -12.26
N ARG A 53 -23.39 37.12 -13.29
CA ARG A 53 -23.01 35.96 -14.12
C ARG A 53 -22.14 34.99 -13.34
N LEU A 54 -21.26 35.50 -12.48
CA LEU A 54 -20.42 34.67 -11.61
C LEU A 54 -21.27 33.84 -10.64
N LYS A 55 -22.30 34.45 -10.03
CA LYS A 55 -23.23 33.75 -9.14
C LYS A 55 -24.02 32.66 -9.87
N ILE A 56 -24.46 32.92 -11.11
CA ILE A 56 -25.15 31.91 -11.94
C ILE A 56 -24.22 30.73 -12.25
N ILE A 57 -22.97 30.99 -12.65
CA ILE A 57 -21.97 29.96 -12.93
C ILE A 57 -21.71 29.10 -11.69
N LEU A 58 -21.61 29.73 -10.52
CA LEU A 58 -21.40 29.02 -9.25
C LEU A 58 -22.59 28.11 -8.92
N ILE A 59 -23.82 28.58 -9.10
CA ILE A 59 -25.02 27.78 -8.85
C ILE A 59 -25.06 26.56 -9.79
N ILE A 60 -24.81 26.76 -11.08
CA ILE A 60 -24.77 25.68 -12.07
C ILE A 60 -23.66 24.68 -11.72
N PHE A 61 -22.49 25.17 -11.31
CA PHE A 61 -21.38 24.33 -10.87
C PHE A 61 -21.75 23.50 -9.63
N CYS A 62 -22.38 24.11 -8.62
CA CYS A 62 -22.83 23.40 -7.42
C CYS A 62 -23.87 22.32 -7.73
N ILE A 63 -24.83 22.60 -8.62
CA ILE A 63 -25.85 21.62 -9.03
C ILE A 63 -25.20 20.49 -9.82
N GLY A 64 -24.28 20.80 -10.75
CA GLY A 64 -23.57 19.81 -11.54
C GLY A 64 -22.66 18.92 -10.68
N ALA A 65 -21.79 19.52 -9.88
CA ALA A 65 -20.85 18.79 -9.02
C ALA A 65 -21.56 18.04 -7.88
N GLY A 66 -22.54 18.67 -7.25
CA GLY A 66 -23.36 18.06 -6.20
C GLY A 66 -24.24 16.94 -6.74
N GLY A 67 -24.92 17.18 -7.87
CA GLY A 67 -25.73 16.18 -8.56
C GLY A 67 -24.91 14.99 -9.03
N TYR A 68 -23.72 15.22 -9.59
CA TYR A 68 -22.80 14.15 -10.00
C TYR A 68 -22.28 13.34 -8.79
N SER A 69 -21.97 14.00 -7.67
CA SER A 69 -21.53 13.31 -6.45
C SER A 69 -22.63 12.43 -5.87
N ILE A 70 -23.86 12.95 -5.78
CA ILE A 70 -25.02 12.17 -5.32
C ILE A 70 -25.31 11.03 -6.30
N TYR A 71 -25.23 11.29 -7.61
CA TYR A 71 -25.40 10.27 -8.64
C TYR A 71 -24.37 9.14 -8.50
N LEU A 72 -23.10 9.46 -8.27
CA LEU A 72 -22.06 8.46 -8.04
C LEU A 72 -22.34 7.61 -6.79
N ILE A 73 -22.73 8.22 -5.68
CA ILE A 73 -23.04 7.52 -4.43
C ILE A 73 -24.28 6.63 -4.61
N ALA A 74 -25.34 7.15 -5.23
CA ALA A 74 -26.54 6.37 -5.50
C ALA A 74 -26.23 5.19 -6.43
N ASN A 75 -25.45 5.42 -7.49
CA ASN A 75 -25.08 4.37 -8.43
C ASN A 75 -24.14 3.33 -7.80
N SER A 76 -23.26 3.72 -6.89
CA SER A 76 -22.36 2.79 -6.19
C SER A 76 -23.07 1.95 -5.12
N VAL A 77 -24.10 2.50 -4.45
CA VAL A 77 -24.85 1.80 -3.40
C VAL A 77 -25.96 0.93 -3.97
N ILE A 78 -26.62 1.36 -5.04
CA ILE A 78 -27.81 0.68 -5.61
C ILE A 78 -27.42 -0.38 -6.65
N SER A 79 -26.25 -0.28 -7.28
CA SER A 79 -25.79 -1.25 -8.29
C SER A 79 -24.54 -2.02 -7.84
N PRO A 80 -24.63 -2.96 -6.87
CA PRO A 80 -23.50 -3.81 -6.50
C PRO A 80 -23.05 -4.78 -7.61
N ASP A 81 -23.86 -4.98 -8.65
CA ASP A 81 -23.60 -5.99 -9.70
C ASP A 81 -23.15 -5.43 -11.06
N LYS A 82 -23.18 -4.11 -11.27
CA LYS A 82 -22.79 -3.53 -12.56
C LYS A 82 -21.37 -3.01 -12.48
N LYS A 83 -20.40 -3.91 -12.76
CA LYS A 83 -18.99 -3.64 -13.11
C LYS A 83 -18.77 -2.19 -13.60
N GLN A 84 -18.57 -1.25 -12.67
CA GLN A 84 -18.13 0.10 -13.00
C GLN A 84 -16.61 0.08 -13.04
N ASN A 85 -16.08 -0.36 -14.17
CA ASN A 85 -14.66 -0.34 -14.50
C ASN A 85 -14.15 1.09 -14.80
N SER A 86 -14.64 2.12 -14.11
CA SER A 86 -14.26 3.52 -14.38
C SER A 86 -13.96 4.36 -13.14
N PHE A 87 -14.08 3.78 -11.94
CA PHE A 87 -13.49 4.33 -10.73
C PHE A 87 -12.75 3.21 -9.99
N GLU A 88 -11.85 2.55 -10.71
CA GLU A 88 -10.77 1.84 -10.06
C GLU A 88 -9.93 2.93 -9.40
N ILE A 89 -10.17 3.14 -8.10
CA ILE A 89 -9.18 3.75 -7.22
C ILE A 89 -7.91 2.99 -7.54
N GLN A 90 -7.02 3.60 -8.33
CA GLN A 90 -5.72 3.03 -8.57
C GLN A 90 -5.05 3.04 -7.20
N GLN A 91 -5.19 1.92 -6.50
CA GLN A 91 -4.31 1.58 -5.41
C GLN A 91 -2.94 1.72 -6.03
N MET A 92 -2.20 2.70 -5.52
CA MET A 92 -0.82 2.94 -5.88
C MET A 92 -0.16 1.58 -5.99
N ASP A 93 0.53 1.28 -7.10
CA ASP A 93 1.30 0.05 -7.25
C ASP A 93 2.41 0.11 -6.21
N VAL A 94 2.08 -0.28 -4.98
CA VAL A 94 3.01 -0.51 -3.91
C VAL A 94 3.80 -1.71 -4.43
N PRO A 95 5.13 -1.59 -4.61
CA PRO A 95 5.94 -2.71 -5.01
C PRO A 95 5.54 -3.90 -4.15
N LYS A 96 5.27 -5.07 -4.76
CA LYS A 96 4.86 -6.35 -4.11
C LYS A 96 5.75 -6.82 -2.95
N HIS A 97 6.71 -6.01 -2.52
CA HIS A 97 7.74 -6.27 -1.54
C HIS A 97 8.03 -5.08 -0.60
N PHE A 98 7.25 -3.98 -0.58
CA PHE A 98 7.50 -2.90 0.39
C PHE A 98 7.03 -3.26 1.82
N ASP A 99 5.99 -4.10 1.95
CA ASP A 99 5.49 -4.61 3.24
C ASP A 99 5.97 -6.03 3.59
N LYS A 100 7.15 -6.41 3.10
CA LYS A 100 7.90 -7.54 3.71
C LYS A 100 8.85 -7.07 4.81
N THR A 101 8.54 -5.95 5.43
CA THR A 101 8.86 -5.75 6.85
C THR A 101 7.59 -6.21 7.57
N GLY A 102 7.59 -7.46 8.04
CA GLY A 102 6.40 -8.18 8.50
C GLY A 102 5.74 -7.58 9.75
N ASP A 103 5.08 -6.43 9.58
CA ASP A 103 4.56 -5.61 10.68
C ASP A 103 3.11 -5.12 10.45
N GLU A 104 2.46 -5.51 9.34
CA GLU A 104 1.05 -5.15 9.08
C GLU A 104 0.04 -6.27 9.41
N ASN A 105 0.53 -7.47 9.75
CA ASN A 105 -0.25 -8.49 10.46
C ASN A 105 0.15 -8.57 11.94
N LEU A 106 0.54 -7.43 12.54
CA LEU A 106 0.41 -7.30 14.00
C LEU A 106 -1.06 -7.22 14.33
N ILE A 107 -1.65 -8.42 14.40
CA ILE A 107 -2.85 -8.75 15.13
C ILE A 107 -2.82 -7.94 16.43
N PRO A 108 -3.90 -7.21 16.77
CA PRO A 108 -4.01 -6.54 18.06
C PRO A 108 -3.90 -7.62 19.14
N GLU A 109 -2.76 -7.63 19.82
CA GLU A 109 -2.31 -8.71 20.69
C GLU A 109 -2.00 -10.00 19.93
N ALA A 110 -0.74 -10.46 20.01
CA ALA A 110 -0.35 -11.79 19.57
C ALA A 110 -1.20 -12.79 20.36
N TYR A 111 -2.33 -13.22 19.78
CA TYR A 111 -3.25 -14.24 20.26
C TYR A 111 -3.06 -15.45 19.34
N VAL A 112 -2.57 -16.54 19.91
CA VAL A 112 -2.34 -17.78 19.19
C VAL A 112 -3.53 -18.65 19.52
N ASP A 113 -4.39 -18.87 18.53
CA ASP A 113 -5.54 -19.73 18.69
C ASP A 113 -5.10 -21.18 18.99
N GLU A 114 -5.94 -21.93 19.72
CA GLU A 114 -5.66 -23.31 20.09
C GLU A 114 -5.48 -24.21 18.85
N GLU A 115 -6.19 -23.92 17.74
CA GLU A 115 -6.02 -24.66 16.49
C GLU A 115 -4.61 -24.45 15.91
N THR A 116 -4.14 -23.19 15.87
CA THR A 116 -2.79 -22.84 15.41
C THR A 116 -1.71 -23.45 16.31
N TRP A 117 -1.95 -23.52 17.62
CA TRP A 117 -1.05 -24.19 18.56
C TRP A 117 -0.89 -25.69 18.26
N GLN A 118 -1.99 -26.39 17.95
CA GLN A 118 -1.92 -27.80 17.61
C GLN A 118 -1.15 -28.04 16.31
N GLU A 119 -1.30 -27.17 15.31
CA GLU A 119 -0.52 -27.26 14.06
C GLU A 119 0.98 -27.07 14.30
N VAL A 120 1.36 -26.05 15.08
CA VAL A 120 2.76 -25.80 15.45
C VAL A 120 3.36 -26.99 16.20
N LYS A 121 2.59 -27.57 17.13
CA LYS A 121 3.00 -28.76 17.90
C LYS A 121 3.17 -30.00 17.02
N GLN A 122 2.25 -30.23 16.07
CA GLN A 122 2.36 -31.32 15.10
C GLN A 122 3.58 -31.14 14.20
N PHE A 123 3.82 -29.91 13.73
CA PHE A 123 4.98 -29.58 12.93
C PHE A 123 6.29 -29.84 13.69
N ARG A 124 6.38 -29.45 14.97
CA ARG A 124 7.53 -29.74 15.81
C ARG A 124 7.79 -31.23 15.95
N ASN A 125 6.74 -32.01 16.25
CA ASN A 125 6.86 -33.46 16.36
C ASN A 125 7.30 -34.10 15.04
N TYR A 126 6.81 -33.59 13.91
CA TYR A 126 7.25 -34.03 12.59
C TYR A 126 8.74 -33.76 12.39
N MET A 127 9.20 -32.55 12.69
CA MET A 127 10.62 -32.20 12.55
C MET A 127 11.53 -33.01 13.50
N ASP A 128 11.10 -33.28 14.73
CA ASP A 128 11.83 -34.13 15.66
C ASP A 128 11.89 -35.59 15.18
N SER A 129 10.79 -36.08 14.57
CA SER A 129 10.76 -37.41 13.95
C SER A 129 11.69 -37.52 12.75
N LEU A 130 11.78 -36.46 11.93
CA LEU A 130 12.71 -36.37 10.81
C LEU A 130 14.15 -36.35 11.28
N LYS A 131 14.45 -35.60 12.34
CA LYS A 131 15.80 -35.55 12.93
C LYS A 131 16.28 -36.93 13.38
N GLN A 132 15.38 -37.76 13.91
CA GLN A 132 15.72 -39.11 14.38
C GLN A 132 15.76 -40.16 13.26
N LYS A 133 14.85 -40.12 12.29
CA LYS A 133 14.71 -41.17 11.26
C LYS A 133 15.36 -40.83 9.92
N ARG A 134 15.39 -39.56 9.53
CA ARG A 134 15.76 -39.09 8.19
C ARG A 134 16.48 -37.73 8.25
N ARG A 135 17.69 -37.76 8.80
CA ARG A 135 18.54 -36.57 8.97
C ARG A 135 18.79 -35.79 7.67
N ASN A 136 18.88 -36.49 6.54
CA ASN A 136 19.12 -35.86 5.22
C ASN A 136 17.95 -34.95 4.79
N GLU A 137 16.71 -35.36 5.06
CA GLU A 137 15.51 -34.56 4.77
C GLU A 137 15.41 -33.37 5.73
N TYR A 138 15.73 -33.60 7.02
CA TYR A 138 15.80 -32.54 8.03
C TYR A 138 16.79 -31.42 7.66
N ASP A 139 18.03 -31.80 7.29
CA ASP A 139 19.06 -30.85 6.91
C ASP A 139 18.69 -30.10 5.62
N SER A 140 18.03 -30.77 4.66
CA SER A 140 17.55 -30.14 3.43
C SER A 140 16.48 -29.07 3.71
N ILE A 141 15.55 -29.34 4.65
CA ILE A 141 14.52 -28.37 5.05
C ILE A 141 15.15 -27.17 5.73
N LEU A 142 16.09 -27.38 6.66
CA LEU A 142 16.78 -26.28 7.34
C LEU A 142 17.65 -25.43 6.41
N GLN A 143 18.28 -26.04 5.39
CA GLN A 143 19.01 -25.30 4.37
C GLN A 143 18.09 -24.44 3.50
N SER A 144 16.90 -24.94 3.18
CA SER A 144 15.91 -24.21 2.37
C SER A 144 15.29 -23.02 3.14
N ARG A 145 15.18 -23.13 4.46
CA ARG A 145 14.55 -22.13 5.33
C ARG A 145 15.34 -21.97 6.64
N PRO A 146 16.45 -21.21 6.62
CA PRO A 146 17.17 -20.88 7.84
C PRO A 146 16.27 -20.08 8.79
N GLY A 147 16.25 -20.44 10.08
CA GLY A 147 15.44 -19.77 11.10
C GLY A 147 14.05 -20.38 11.37
N LEU A 148 13.64 -21.41 10.63
CA LEU A 148 12.32 -22.06 10.82
C LEU A 148 12.07 -22.55 12.25
N MET A 149 13.08 -23.17 12.87
CA MET A 149 12.99 -23.66 14.24
C MET A 149 12.87 -22.56 15.28
N ASP A 150 13.51 -21.42 15.02
CA ASP A 150 13.47 -20.26 15.91
C ASP A 150 12.08 -19.62 15.88
N SER A 151 11.48 -19.50 14.69
CA SER A 151 10.09 -19.03 14.54
C SER A 151 9.09 -19.96 15.23
N VAL A 152 9.26 -21.28 15.13
CA VAL A 152 8.42 -22.26 15.84
C VAL A 152 8.55 -22.07 17.36
N GLN A 153 9.76 -21.93 17.87
CA GLN A 153 10.01 -21.72 19.30
C GLN A 153 9.41 -20.39 19.80
N MET A 154 9.47 -19.34 18.99
CA MET A 154 8.84 -18.05 19.32
C MET A 154 7.32 -18.17 19.43
N LEU A 155 6.66 -18.92 18.53
CA LEU A 155 5.22 -19.18 18.62
C LEU A 155 4.84 -19.96 19.88
N GLU A 156 5.66 -20.92 20.32
CA GLU A 156 5.43 -21.64 21.58
C GLU A 156 5.52 -20.72 22.79
N GLN A 157 6.50 -19.82 22.82
CA GLN A 157 6.67 -18.87 23.92
C GLN A 157 5.50 -17.88 23.99
N ILE A 158 5.02 -17.43 22.84
CA ILE A 158 3.86 -16.54 22.75
C ILE A 158 2.61 -17.22 23.31
N TYR A 159 2.32 -18.46 22.89
CA TYR A 159 1.17 -19.23 23.42
C TYR A 159 1.26 -19.49 24.93
N LEU A 160 2.45 -19.89 25.43
CA LEU A 160 2.66 -20.10 26.86
C LEU A 160 2.50 -18.81 27.68
N SER A 161 2.96 -17.68 27.15
CA SER A 161 2.80 -16.38 27.79
C SER A 161 1.34 -15.91 27.84
N GLN A 162 0.52 -16.29 26.86
CA GLN A 162 -0.92 -15.99 26.87
C GLN A 162 -1.65 -16.79 27.96
N LYS A 163 -1.28 -18.07 28.13
CA LYS A 163 -1.90 -18.96 29.13
C LYS A 163 -1.53 -18.64 30.58
N GLN A 164 -0.43 -17.91 30.79
CA GLN A 164 0.04 -17.48 32.12
C GLN A 164 -0.56 -16.15 32.61
N LYS A 165 -1.26 -15.41 31.73
CA LYS A 165 -2.08 -14.25 32.12
C LYS A 165 -3.44 -14.70 32.64
#